data_AF-A0A7V9GB76-F1
#
_entry.id   AF-A0A7V9GB76-F1
#
_cell.length_a   1.000
_cell.length_b   1.000
_cell.length_c   1.000
_cell.angle_alpha   90.00
_cell.angle_beta   90.00
_cell.angle_gamma   90.00
#
_symmetry.space_group_name_H-M   'P 1'
#
loop_
_entity.id
_entity.type
_entity.pdbx_description
1 polymer ?
#
loop_
_entity_poly.entity_id
_entity_poly.type
_entity_poly.pdbx_seq_one_letter_code
_entity_poly.pdbx_strand_id
1 'polypeptide(L)'
;MSDKNPSLKRKLVQAGGWNLARRVAKSVPYVGSAVAIGLVGYDIKRKGMVNGVLNTGIDAIPFVGIGKNVIEFFTGDFFPDKKTDGKK
;
A
#
# COMPACT_ATOMS: atom_id res chain seq x y z
N MET A 1 -21.70 -40.75 19.06
CA MET A 1 -22.26 -39.38 19.21
C MET A 1 -21.20 -38.41 18.70
N SER A 2 -21.39 -37.84 17.50
CA SER A 2 -20.36 -37.03 16.82
C SER A 2 -20.26 -35.63 17.43
N ASP A 3 -19.04 -35.27 17.83
CA ASP A 3 -18.63 -33.93 18.24
C ASP A 3 -18.95 -32.87 17.17
N LYS A 4 -20.01 -32.09 17.38
CA LYS A 4 -20.45 -31.00 16.49
C LYS A 4 -19.71 -29.66 16.73
N ASN A 5 -18.58 -29.65 17.43
CA ASN A 5 -17.92 -28.43 17.91
C ASN A 5 -16.59 -27.96 17.25
N PRO A 6 -16.05 -28.53 16.15
CA PRO A 6 -14.86 -27.95 15.51
C PRO A 6 -15.17 -26.72 14.63
N SER A 7 -16.42 -26.54 14.15
CA SER A 7 -16.75 -25.49 13.18
C SER A 7 -17.05 -24.12 13.82
N LEU A 8 -17.65 -24.08 15.01
CA LEU A 8 -18.01 -22.82 15.69
C LEU A 8 -16.77 -22.08 16.19
N LYS A 9 -15.84 -22.77 16.86
CA LYS A 9 -14.57 -22.18 17.30
C LYS A 9 -13.76 -21.65 16.11
N ARG A 10 -13.70 -22.42 15.02
CA ARG A 10 -13.01 -22.04 13.80
C ARG A 10 -13.64 -20.81 13.14
N LYS A 11 -14.98 -20.73 13.07
CA LYS A 11 -15.69 -19.55 12.57
C LYS A 11 -15.48 -18.32 13.45
N LEU A 12 -15.43 -18.49 14.77
CA LEU A 12 -15.20 -17.39 15.72
C LEU A 12 -13.77 -16.85 15.61
N VAL A 13 -12.78 -17.74 15.51
CA VAL A 13 -11.37 -17.37 15.23
C VAL A 13 -11.23 -16.69 13.87
N GLN A 14 -11.92 -17.20 12.84
CA GLN A 14 -11.91 -16.61 11.51
C GLN A 14 -12.55 -15.22 11.48
N ALA A 15 -13.68 -15.03 12.18
CA ALA A 15 -14.34 -13.74 12.30
C ALA A 15 -13.53 -12.73 13.13
N GLY A 16 -12.92 -13.19 14.22
CA GLY A 16 -12.00 -12.37 15.02
C GLY A 16 -10.76 -11.95 14.22
N GLY A 17 -10.16 -12.90 13.49
CA GLY A 17 -9.02 -12.66 12.62
C GLY A 17 -9.34 -11.69 11.48
N TRP A 18 -10.52 -11.79 10.86
CA TRP A 18 -10.94 -10.89 9.79
C TRP A 18 -11.09 -9.44 10.27
N ASN A 19 -11.64 -9.23 11.47
CA ASN A 19 -11.76 -7.89 12.04
C ASN A 19 -10.40 -7.28 12.38
N LEU A 20 -9.46 -8.08 12.89
CA LEU A 20 -8.09 -7.63 13.17
C LEU A 20 -7.34 -7.33 11.86
N ALA A 21 -7.41 -8.22 10.89
CA ALA A 21 -6.81 -8.02 9.57
C ALA A 21 -7.34 -6.74 8.91
N ARG A 22 -8.65 -6.48 9.01
CA ARG A 22 -9.26 -5.24 8.48
C ARG A 22 -8.76 -3.99 9.20
N ARG A 23 -8.52 -4.05 10.51
CA ARG A 23 -7.92 -2.93 11.28
C ARG A 23 -6.46 -2.70 10.88
N VAL A 24 -5.68 -3.77 10.74
CA VAL A 24 -4.28 -3.69 10.30
C VAL A 24 -4.21 -3.13 8.88
N ALA A 25 -5.02 -3.63 7.95
CA ALA A 25 -5.07 -3.12 6.58
C ALA A 25 -5.39 -1.62 6.53
N LYS A 26 -6.34 -1.14 7.35
CA LYS A 26 -6.65 0.30 7.46
C LYS A 26 -5.54 1.13 8.09
N SER A 27 -4.60 0.52 8.82
CA SER A 27 -3.44 1.23 9.39
C SER A 27 -2.29 1.38 8.39
N VAL A 28 -2.27 0.60 7.30
CA VAL A 28 -1.20 0.60 6.29
C VAL A 28 -0.92 2.00 5.73
N PRO A 29 -1.91 2.84 5.36
CA PRO A 29 -1.62 4.18 4.83
C PRO A 29 -0.87 5.07 5.84
N TYR A 30 -1.24 5.01 7.13
CA TYR A 30 -0.62 5.83 8.17
C TYR A 30 0.79 5.33 8.52
N VAL A 31 0.94 4.02 8.72
CA VAL A 31 2.23 3.39 9.04
C VAL A 31 3.20 3.54 7.87
N GLY A 32 2.73 3.28 6.65
CA GLY A 32 3.53 3.45 5.43
C GLY A 32 3.98 4.89 5.24
N SER A 33 3.11 5.87 5.47
CA SER A 33 3.46 7.30 5.41
C SER A 33 4.51 7.68 6.45
N ALA A 34 4.35 7.22 7.70
CA ALA A 34 5.30 7.48 8.77
C ALA A 34 6.69 6.90 8.44
N VAL A 35 6.73 5.67 7.92
CA VAL A 35 7.97 5.02 7.48
C VAL A 35 8.61 5.79 6.32
N ALA A 36 7.83 6.18 5.31
CA ALA A 36 8.33 6.93 4.16
C ALA A 36 8.95 8.27 4.57
N ILE A 37 8.25 9.04 5.41
CA ILE A 37 8.76 10.31 5.95
C ILE A 37 10.05 10.08 6.76
N GLY A 38 10.08 9.05 7.60
CA GLY A 38 11.26 8.68 8.37
C GLY A 38 12.45 8.33 7.49
N LEU A 39 12.23 7.58 6.41
CA LEU A 39 13.26 7.19 5.45
C LEU A 39 13.85 8.41 4.72
N VAL A 40 12.96 9.29 4.23
CA VAL A 40 13.35 10.55 3.58
C VAL A 40 14.15 11.42 4.55
N GLY A 41 13.68 11.57 5.79
CA GLY A 41 14.39 12.32 6.83
C GLY A 41 15.76 11.71 7.16
N TYR A 42 15.86 10.38 7.20
CA TYR A 42 17.11 9.65 7.43
C TYR A 42 18.11 9.89 6.29
N ASP A 43 17.68 9.81 5.04
CA ASP A 43 18.53 10.09 3.87
C ASP A 43 19.00 11.55 3.83
N ILE A 44 18.11 12.51 4.16
CA ILE A 44 18.49 13.93 4.29
C ILE A 44 19.56 14.11 5.36
N LYS A 45 19.40 13.50 6.53
CA LYS A 45 20.36 13.58 7.65
C LYS A 45 21.72 12.97 7.29
N ARG A 46 21.73 11.91 6.48
CA ARG A 46 22.94 11.14 6.16
C ARG A 46 23.70 11.67 4.93
N LYS A 47 23.01 12.22 3.92
CA LYS A 47 23.60 12.64 2.64
C LYS A 47 23.62 14.16 2.41
N GLY A 48 22.88 14.95 3.20
CA GLY A 48 22.69 16.39 2.98
C GLY A 48 21.70 16.70 1.85
N MET A 49 20.89 17.76 2.03
CA MET A 49 19.73 18.08 1.17
C MET A 49 20.04 18.13 -0.35
N VAL A 50 21.22 18.61 -0.74
CA VAL A 50 21.52 18.92 -2.14
C VAL A 50 21.87 17.68 -2.96
N ASN A 51 22.80 16.84 -2.51
CA ASN A 51 23.15 15.60 -3.21
C ASN A 51 22.09 14.50 -3.05
N GLY A 52 21.31 14.52 -1.96
CA GLY A 52 20.20 13.60 -1.75
C GLY A 52 19.02 13.87 -2.70
N VAL A 53 18.62 15.14 -2.87
CA VAL A 53 17.48 15.49 -3.73
C VAL A 53 17.83 15.40 -5.22
N LEU A 54 19.06 15.73 -5.63
CA LEU A 54 19.48 15.59 -7.03
C LEU A 54 19.60 14.13 -7.46
N ASN A 55 20.17 13.24 -6.63
CA ASN A 55 20.29 11.83 -6.96
C ASN A 55 18.94 11.10 -6.87
N THR A 56 18.16 11.36 -5.82
CA THR A 56 16.80 10.80 -5.69
C THR A 56 15.83 11.39 -6.70
N GLY A 57 15.98 12.65 -7.11
CA GLY A 57 15.10 13.30 -8.09
C GLY A 57 15.30 12.78 -9.51
N ILE A 58 16.54 12.48 -9.90
CA ILE A 58 16.85 11.81 -11.16
C ILE A 58 16.39 10.34 -11.13
N ASP A 59 16.59 9.63 -10.01
CA ASP A 59 16.06 8.27 -9.82
C ASP A 59 14.54 8.22 -9.62
N ALA A 60 13.88 9.34 -9.27
CA ALA A 60 12.43 9.41 -9.02
C ALA A 60 11.57 9.43 -10.29
N ILE A 61 12.16 9.67 -11.46
CA ILE A 61 11.45 9.71 -12.74
C ILE A 61 10.68 8.40 -13.04
N PRO A 62 11.18 7.18 -12.72
CA PRO A 62 10.37 5.95 -12.78
C PRO A 62 9.35 5.76 -11.64
N PHE A 63 9.39 6.54 -10.56
CA PHE A 63 8.53 6.33 -9.38
C PHE A 63 7.10 6.84 -9.56
N VAL A 64 6.85 7.73 -10.52
CA VAL A 64 5.47 8.14 -10.87
C VAL A 64 4.64 6.96 -11.37
N GLY A 65 5.23 6.03 -12.13
CA GLY A 65 4.55 4.81 -12.57
C GLY A 65 4.27 3.83 -11.43
N ILE A 66 5.23 3.67 -10.50
CA ILE A 66 5.06 2.85 -9.29
C ILE A 66 4.00 3.47 -8.37
N GLY A 67 4.05 4.79 -8.18
CA GLY A 67 3.08 5.55 -7.40
C GLY A 67 1.66 5.39 -7.94
N LYS A 68 1.48 5.44 -9.27
CA LYS A 68 0.20 5.21 -9.93
C LYS A 68 -0.34 3.80 -9.64
N ASN A 69 0.49 2.77 -9.83
CA ASN A 69 0.12 1.38 -9.56
C ASN A 69 -0.26 1.16 -8.07
N VAL A 70 0.48 1.77 -7.15
CA VAL A 70 0.21 1.69 -5.72
C VAL A 70 -1.12 2.39 -5.38
N ILE A 71 -1.35 3.58 -5.93
CA ILE A 71 -2.58 4.34 -5.71
C ILE A 71 -3.80 3.61 -6.27
N GLU A 72 -3.70 3.06 -7.49
CA GLU A 72 -4.74 2.24 -8.14
C GLU A 72 -5.02 0.96 -7.34
N PHE A 73 -3.99 0.30 -6.82
CA PHE A 73 -4.13 -0.90 -5.99
C PHE A 73 -4.89 -0.64 -4.69
N PHE A 74 -4.64 0.51 -4.03
CA PHE A 74 -5.25 0.82 -2.74
C PHE A 74 -6.63 1.49 -2.83
N THR A 75 -6.90 2.21 -3.92
CA THR A 75 -8.11 3.06 -4.00
C THR A 75 -9.13 2.58 -5.03
N GLY A 76 -8.73 1.66 -5.92
CA GLY A 76 -9.50 1.35 -7.12
C GLY A 76 -9.24 2.37 -8.23
N ASP A 77 -9.62 1.97 -9.45
CA ASP A 77 -9.26 2.58 -10.74
C ASP A 77 -9.41 4.11 -10.75
N PHE A 78 -8.28 4.84 -10.66
CA PHE A 78 -8.27 6.31 -10.56
C PHE A 78 -8.23 7.00 -11.93
N PHE A 79 -7.75 6.29 -12.95
CA PHE A 79 -7.66 6.76 -14.32
C PHE A 79 -8.42 5.78 -15.20
N PRO A 80 -9.73 5.97 -15.41
CA PRO A 80 -10.51 5.09 -16.28
C PRO A 80 -9.86 5.04 -17.65
N ASP A 81 -9.63 3.82 -18.12
CA ASP A 81 -9.02 3.59 -19.42
C ASP A 81 -9.88 4.26 -20.49
N LYS A 82 -9.26 5.04 -21.38
CA LYS A 82 -9.99 5.67 -22.47
C LYS A 82 -10.51 4.51 -23.32
N LYS A 83 -11.83 4.35 -23.40
CA LYS A 83 -12.45 3.45 -24.37
C LYS A 83 -11.85 3.80 -25.71
N THR A 84 -10.93 2.95 -26.16
CA THR A 84 -10.41 3.04 -27.51
C THR A 84 -11.56 2.50 -28.34
N ASP A 85 -12.50 3.38 -28.69
CA ASP A 85 -13.55 3.07 -29.63
C ASP A 85 -12.83 2.53 -30.87
N GLY A 86 -13.04 1.25 -31.13
CA GLY A 86 -12.46 0.54 -32.24
C GLY A 86 -12.76 1.29 -33.52
N LYS A 87 -11.75 1.98 -34.04
CA LYS A 87 -11.62 2.22 -35.47
C LYS A 87 -10.39 1.49 -35.96
N LYS A 88 -10.59 0.22 -36.30
CA LYS A 88 -10.17 -0.34 -37.58
C LYS A 88 -11.18 -1.41 -37.98
#